data_AF-A0A967P2K2-F1
#
_entry.id   AF-A0A967P2K2-F1
#
_cell.length_a   1.000
_cell.length_b   1.000
_cell.length_c   1.000
_cell.angle_alpha   90.00
_cell.angle_beta   90.00
_cell.angle_gamma   90.00
#
_symmetry.space_group_name_H-M   'P 1'
#
loop_
_entity.id
_entity.type
_entity.pdbx_description
1 polymer ?
#
loop_
_entity_poly.entity_id
_entity_poly.type
_entity_poly.pdbx_seq_one_letter_code
_entity_poly.pdbx_strand_id
1 'polypeptide(L)' 'THAFFKALLFLGAGSVIHALSDEQDMRKMGGLARAIPLTYGLMWVGSLALAGIPLFSGYYS' A
#
# COMPACT_ATOMS: atom_id res chain seq x y z
N THR A 1 -5.97 -6.55 -14.42
CA THR A 1 -4.80 -6.08 -13.63
C THR A 1 -5.05 -6.07 -12.13
N HIS A 2 -6.29 -6.29 -11.69
CA HIS A 2 -6.71 -6.26 -10.29
C HIS A 2 -5.95 -7.15 -9.29
N ALA A 3 -5.54 -8.36 -9.70
CA ALA A 3 -4.78 -9.25 -8.82
C ALA A 3 -3.43 -8.64 -8.37
N PHE A 4 -2.74 -7.91 -9.25
CA PHE A 4 -1.41 -7.38 -8.96
C PHE A 4 -1.43 -6.25 -7.93
N PHE A 5 -2.28 -5.22 -8.13
CA PHE A 5 -2.33 -4.11 -7.18
C PHE A 5 -2.94 -4.52 -5.83
N LYS A 6 -3.87 -5.49 -5.81
CA LYS A 6 -4.34 -6.05 -4.54
C LYS A 6 -3.25 -6.82 -3.81
N ALA A 7 -2.49 -7.67 -4.50
CA ALA A 7 -1.36 -8.38 -3.90
C ALA A 7 -0.33 -7.38 -3.32
N LEU A 8 0.00 -6.32 -4.07
CA LEU A 8 0.90 -5.26 -3.62
C LEU A 8 0.40 -4.58 -2.33
N LEU A 9 -0.89 -4.22 -2.28
CA LEU A 9 -1.49 -3.57 -1.12
C LEU A 9 -1.53 -4.49 0.12
N PHE A 10 -1.85 -5.78 -0.06
CA PHE A 10 -1.84 -6.74 1.04
C PHE A 10 -0.43 -7.02 1.57
N LEU A 11 0.56 -7.17 0.69
CA LEU A 11 1.96 -7.32 1.09
C LEU A 11 2.49 -6.06 1.79
N GLY A 12 2.13 -4.87 1.28
CA GLY A 12 2.47 -3.60 1.91
C GLY A 12 1.87 -3.46 3.31
N ALA A 13 0.59 -3.80 3.46
CA ALA A 13 -0.08 -3.83 4.76
C ALA A 13 0.60 -4.81 5.73
N GLY A 14 0.98 -6.01 5.27
CA GLY A 14 1.73 -6.97 6.08
C GLY A 14 3.09 -6.42 6.54
N SER A 15 3.80 -5.70 5.66
CA SER A 15 5.05 -5.00 6.01
C SER A 15 4.84 -3.91 7.06
N VAL A 16 3.74 -3.16 7.00
CA VAL A 16 3.38 -2.12 7.99
C VAL A 16 3.07 -2.76 9.36
N ILE A 17 2.22 -3.80 9.37
CA ILE A 17 1.82 -4.50 10.60
C ILE A 17 3.05 -5.10 11.29
N HIS A 18 3.93 -5.75 10.52
CA HIS A 18 5.16 -6.32 11.06
C HIS A 18 6.10 -5.23 11.62
N ALA A 19 6.23 -4.10 10.95
CA ALA A 19 7.05 -2.97 11.40
C ALA A 19 6.53 -2.31 12.70
N LEU A 20 5.24 -2.47 13.00
CA LEU A 20 4.59 -1.94 14.20
C LEU A 20 4.35 -3.01 15.27
N SER A 21 5.08 -4.14 15.22
CA SER A 21 4.95 -5.24 16.19
C SER A 21 3.51 -5.78 16.29
N ASP A 22 2.93 -6.10 15.14
CA ASP A 22 1.59 -6.64 14.97
C ASP A 22 0.44 -5.70 15.36
N GLU A 23 0.71 -4.40 15.52
CA GLU A 23 -0.32 -3.39 15.71
C GLU A 23 -1.15 -3.22 14.44
N GLN A 24 -2.48 -3.33 14.59
CA GLN A 24 -3.46 -3.22 13.49
C GLN A 24 -4.40 -2.02 13.64
N ASP A 25 -4.39 -1.30 14.77
CA ASP A 25 -5.18 -0.08 14.91
C ASP A 25 -4.58 1.05 14.06
N MET A 26 -5.29 1.44 13.01
CA MET A 26 -4.90 2.54 12.11
C MET A 26 -4.62 3.86 12.84
N ARG A 27 -5.22 4.09 14.02
CA ARG A 27 -4.96 5.29 14.83
C ARG A 27 -3.52 5.37 15.34
N LYS A 28 -2.82 4.24 15.38
CA LYS A 28 -1.42 4.12 15.81
C LYS A 28 -0.43 3.97 14.64
N MET A 29 -0.90 3.96 13.39
CA MET A 29 -0.08 3.74 12.19
C MET A 29 0.47 5.04 11.55
N GLY A 30 0.80 6.05 12.36
CA GLY A 30 1.27 7.36 11.90
C GLY A 30 2.78 7.42 11.63
N GLY A 31 3.22 8.36 10.78
CA GLY A 31 4.64 8.69 10.60
C GLY A 31 5.48 7.67 9.81
N LEU A 32 4.86 6.66 9.22
CA LEU A 32 5.54 5.55 8.54
C LEU A 32 6.27 5.92 7.25
N ALA A 33 5.96 7.06 6.65
CA ALA A 33 6.59 7.50 5.40
C ALA A 33 8.11 7.65 5.48
N ARG A 34 8.65 7.98 6.67
CA ARG A 34 10.10 8.07 6.92
C ARG A 34 10.71 6.75 7.40
N ALA A 35 9.93 5.92 8.09
CA ALA A 35 10.40 4.66 8.67
C ALA A 35 10.49 3.54 7.62
N ILE A 36 9.50 3.46 6.73
CA ILE A 36 9.39 2.44 5.68
C ILE A 36 9.07 3.09 4.32
N PRO A 37 9.98 3.92 3.77
CA PRO A 37 9.74 4.73 2.58
C PRO A 37 9.42 3.89 1.34
N LEU A 38 10.00 2.69 1.21
CA LEU A 38 9.72 1.77 0.10
C LEU A 38 8.28 1.26 0.15
N THR A 39 7.87 0.72 1.30
CA THR A 39 6.50 0.23 1.51
C THR A 39 5.48 1.34 1.29
N TYR A 40 5.76 2.55 1.81
CA TYR A 40 4.92 3.72 1.61
C TYR A 40 4.74 4.07 0.11
N GLY A 41 5.84 4.18 -0.64
CA GLY A 41 5.80 4.51 -2.07
C GLY A 41 5.06 3.45 -2.90
N LEU A 42 5.31 2.17 -2.62
CA LEU A 42 4.64 1.06 -3.31
C LEU A 42 3.15 0.98 -2.98
N MET A 43 2.76 1.22 -1.72
CA MET A 43 1.35 1.30 -1.34
C MET A 43 0.63 2.42 -2.09
N TRP A 44 1.26 3.59 -2.26
CA TRP A 44 0.70 4.66 -3.09
C TRP A 44 0.49 4.22 -4.53
N VAL A 45 1.48 3.60 -5.17
CA VAL A 45 1.32 3.07 -6.54
C VAL A 45 0.15 2.09 -6.64
N GLY A 46 0.03 1.17 -5.68
CA GLY A 46 -1.10 0.24 -5.59
C GLY A 46 -2.45 0.93 -5.39
N SER A 47 -2.50 1.95 -4.54
CA SER A 47 -3.72 2.74 -4.28
C SER A 47 -4.15 3.57 -5.49
N LEU A 48 -3.21 4.20 -6.21
CA LEU A 48 -3.50 4.95 -7.44
C LEU A 48 -3.99 4.03 -8.55
N ALA A 49 -3.42 2.81 -8.64
CA ALA A 49 -3.91 1.78 -9.55
C ALA A 49 -5.32 1.29 -9.16
N LEU A 50 -5.60 1.06 -7.88
CA LEU A 50 -6.93 0.69 -7.38
C LEU A 50 -7.98 1.79 -7.65
N ALA A 51 -7.59 3.06 -7.49
CA ALA A 51 -8.45 4.21 -7.76
C ALA A 51 -8.75 4.43 -9.26
N GLY A 52 -8.09 3.69 -10.16
CA GLY A 52 -8.31 3.78 -11.59
C GLY A 52 -7.81 5.09 -12.19
N ILE A 53 -6.72 5.67 -11.68
CA ILE A 53 -6.18 6.93 -12.19
C ILE A 53 -5.59 6.70 -13.61
N PRO A 54 -5.84 7.61 -14.57
CA PRO A 54 -5.21 7.55 -15.89
C PRO A 54 -3.69 7.39 -15.75
N LEU A 55 -3.07 6.57 -16.62
CA LEU A 55 -1.67 6.10 -16.57
C LEU A 55 -1.41 4.84 -15.73
N PHE A 56 -2.30 4.46 -14.81
CA PHE A 56 -2.14 3.23 -14.03
C PHE A 56 -2.91 2.05 -14.64
N SER A 57 -2.43 0.84 -14.35
CA SER A 57 -2.97 -0.41 -14.92
C SER A 57 -4.42 -0.70 -14.53
N GLY A 58 -4.96 -0.05 -13.49
CA GLY A 58 -6.37 -0.17 -13.11
C GLY A 58 -7.32 0.69 -13.95
N TYR A 59 -6.83 1.71 -14.68
CA TYR A 59 -7.67 2.48 -15.61
C TYR A 59 -7.97 1.72 -16.91
N TYR A 60 -7.02 0.90 -17.36
CA TYR A 60 -7.11 0.14 -18.62
C TYR A 60 -7.65 -1.29 -18.46
N SER A 61 -8.20 -1.65 -17.29
CA SER A 61 -8.57 -3.02 -16.93
C SER A 61 -9.96 -3.13 -16.32
#